data_AF-A0A958AVG5-F1
#
_entry.id   AF-A0A958AVG5-F1
#
_cell.length_a   1.000
_cell.length_b   1.000
_cell.length_c   1.000
_cell.angle_alpha   90.00
_cell.angle_beta   90.00
_cell.angle_gamma   90.00
#
_symmetry.space_group_name_H-M   'P 1'
#
loop_
_entity.id
_entity.type
_entity.pdbx_description
1 polymer ?
#
loop_
_entity_poly.entity_id
_entity_poly.type
_entity_poly.pdbx_seq_one_letter_code
_entity_poly.pdbx_strand_id
1 'polypeptide(L)'
;SSQISRLVNELRQETGQPLLTKGYYFDQGVRPTHKAEVVALYEQGMDEADIAFHLHHAQSSVGRYLRDYERVKLLLKHGVVIDQISPMIDMQPSVVKAYVNLLHQYHPDLFPDAQLSSVI
;
A
#
# COMPACT_ATOMS: atom_id res chain seq x y z
N SER A 1 -0.81 -9.30 -25.33
CA SER A 1 -0.35 -8.52 -24.15
C SER A 1 -0.31 -7.03 -24.49
N SER A 2 -1.46 -6.38 -24.71
CA SER A 2 -1.49 -4.99 -25.23
C SER A 2 -2.57 -4.08 -24.61
N GLN A 3 -3.36 -4.56 -23.65
CA GLN A 3 -4.41 -3.75 -23.02
C GLN A 3 -3.99 -3.21 -21.65
N ILE A 4 -3.26 -4.01 -20.87
CA ILE A 4 -2.75 -3.61 -19.55
C ILE A 4 -1.80 -2.40 -19.68
N SER A 5 -0.91 -2.39 -20.66
CA SER A 5 0.04 -1.30 -20.87
C SER A 5 -0.62 0.04 -21.27
N ARG A 6 -1.77 0.01 -21.93
CA ARG A 6 -2.51 1.24 -22.26
C ARG A 6 -3.24 1.79 -21.04
N LEU A 7 -3.94 0.92 -20.31
CA LEU A 7 -4.65 1.31 -19.09
C LEU A 7 -3.69 1.91 -18.06
N VAL A 8 -2.51 1.31 -17.91
CA VAL A 8 -1.42 1.84 -17.06
C VAL A 8 -0.93 3.19 -17.58
N ASN A 9 -0.83 3.42 -18.88
CA ASN A 9 -0.41 4.74 -19.39
C ASN A 9 -1.51 5.81 -19.27
N GLU A 10 -2.77 5.43 -19.41
CA GLU A 10 -3.92 6.33 -19.22
C GLU A 10 -4.03 6.76 -17.75
N LEU A 11 -3.94 5.81 -16.80
CA LEU A 11 -3.93 6.10 -15.36
C LEU A 11 -2.73 6.97 -14.94
N ARG A 12 -1.54 6.78 -15.55
CA ARG A 12 -0.37 7.68 -15.34
C ARG A 12 -0.67 9.12 -15.71
N GLN A 13 -1.40 9.33 -16.79
CA GLN A 13 -1.71 10.65 -17.33
C GLN A 13 -2.79 11.35 -16.50
N GLU A 14 -3.78 10.58 -16.01
CA GLU A 14 -4.92 11.12 -15.28
C GLU A 14 -4.60 11.48 -13.82
N THR A 15 -3.78 10.68 -13.12
CA THR A 15 -3.60 10.84 -11.67
C THR A 15 -2.29 11.55 -11.27
N GLY A 16 -1.38 11.76 -12.22
CA GLY A 16 -0.10 12.45 -11.99
C GLY A 16 0.85 11.71 -11.04
N GLN A 17 0.48 10.51 -10.59
CA GLN A 17 1.25 9.66 -9.71
C GLN A 17 2.13 8.71 -10.54
N PRO A 18 3.43 8.56 -10.24
CA PRO A 18 4.25 7.57 -10.91
C PRO A 18 3.69 6.18 -10.62
N LEU A 19 3.06 5.53 -11.60
CA LEU A 19 2.61 4.15 -11.43
C LEU A 19 3.84 3.27 -11.25
N LEU A 20 4.06 2.85 -10.02
CA LEU A 20 4.99 1.79 -9.65
C LEU A 20 4.41 0.48 -10.18
N THR A 21 4.72 0.20 -11.45
CA THR A 21 4.32 -1.02 -12.13
C THR A 21 4.81 -2.23 -11.35
N LYS A 22 4.07 -3.34 -11.43
CA LYS A 22 4.41 -4.64 -10.82
C LYS A 22 5.91 -4.97 -10.82
N GLY A 23 6.65 -4.64 -11.90
CA GLY A 23 8.11 -4.82 -12.00
C GLY A 23 8.92 -4.20 -10.86
N TYR A 24 8.60 -2.98 -10.39
CA TYR A 24 9.30 -2.35 -9.28
C TYR A 24 9.10 -3.10 -7.95
N TYR A 25 7.90 -3.67 -7.74
CA TYR A 25 7.58 -4.48 -6.58
C TYR A 25 8.27 -5.86 -6.65
N PHE A 26 8.35 -6.46 -7.85
CA PHE A 26 9.05 -7.73 -8.08
C PHE A 26 10.57 -7.61 -7.99
N ASP A 27 11.16 -6.46 -8.33
CA ASP A 27 12.61 -6.20 -8.25
C ASP A 27 13.13 -6.24 -6.80
N GLN A 28 12.25 -6.06 -5.79
CA GLN A 28 12.60 -6.22 -4.38
C GLN A 28 12.53 -7.69 -3.90
N GLY A 29 12.29 -8.66 -4.79
CA GLY A 29 12.33 -10.10 -4.47
C GLY A 29 11.11 -10.63 -3.69
N VAL A 30 10.11 -9.79 -3.42
CA VAL A 30 8.90 -10.17 -2.67
C VAL A 30 7.76 -10.44 -3.64
N ARG A 31 7.18 -11.64 -3.61
CA ARG A 31 5.93 -11.90 -4.34
C ARG A 31 4.84 -10.99 -3.76
N PRO A 32 4.15 -10.17 -4.57
CA PRO A 32 3.08 -9.32 -4.07
C PRO A 32 1.99 -10.19 -3.43
N THR A 33 1.62 -9.80 -2.22
CA THR A 33 0.46 -10.38 -1.53
C THR A 33 -0.80 -9.72 -2.07
N HIS A 34 -1.97 -10.36 -1.96
CA HIS A 34 -3.25 -9.77 -2.42
C HIS A 34 -3.50 -8.36 -1.83
N LYS A 35 -3.05 -8.09 -0.59
CA LYS A 35 -3.14 -6.75 0.02
C LYS A 35 -2.24 -5.70 -0.66
N ALA A 36 -1.06 -6.11 -1.14
CA ALA A 36 -0.11 -5.20 -1.78
C ALA A 36 -0.63 -4.75 -3.14
N GLU A 37 -1.27 -5.65 -3.90
CA GLU A 37 -1.93 -5.29 -5.16
C GLU A 37 -3.11 -4.34 -4.94
N VAL A 38 -3.92 -4.59 -3.89
CA VAL A 38 -5.02 -3.68 -3.49
C VAL A 38 -4.50 -2.29 -3.14
N VAL A 39 -3.51 -2.18 -2.24
CA VAL A 39 -2.94 -0.89 -1.84
C VAL A 39 -2.28 -0.18 -3.03
N ALA A 40 -1.59 -0.92 -3.90
CA ALA A 40 -0.96 -0.35 -5.07
C ALA A 40 -2.00 0.31 -6.00
N LEU A 41 -3.13 -0.33 -6.28
CA LEU A 41 -4.19 0.27 -7.11
C LEU A 41 -4.88 1.45 -6.40
N TYR A 42 -5.06 1.36 -5.10
CA TYR A 42 -5.64 2.44 -4.29
C TYR A 42 -4.77 3.71 -4.30
N GLU A 43 -3.46 3.57 -4.13
CA GLU A 43 -2.51 4.69 -4.21
C GLU A 43 -2.42 5.29 -5.63
N GLN A 44 -2.90 4.58 -6.65
CA GLN A 44 -3.06 5.10 -8.01
C GLN A 44 -4.37 5.87 -8.21
N GLY A 45 -5.20 6.01 -7.17
CA GLY A 45 -6.47 6.74 -7.21
C GLY A 45 -7.69 5.91 -7.58
N MET A 46 -7.54 4.58 -7.72
CA MET A 46 -8.67 3.70 -8.02
C MET A 46 -9.57 3.49 -6.79
N ASP A 47 -10.88 3.46 -6.98
CA ASP A 47 -11.83 3.23 -5.89
C ASP A 47 -11.95 1.76 -5.48
N GLU A 48 -12.52 1.51 -4.30
CA GLU A 48 -12.64 0.17 -3.72
C GLU A 48 -13.42 -0.81 -4.61
N ALA A 49 -14.48 -0.34 -5.29
CA ALA A 49 -15.33 -1.19 -6.11
C ALA A 49 -14.61 -1.60 -7.40
N ASP A 50 -13.93 -0.65 -8.04
CA ASP A 50 -13.10 -0.88 -9.21
C ASP A 50 -11.93 -1.82 -8.90
N ILE A 51 -11.28 -1.66 -7.74
CA ILE A 51 -10.21 -2.57 -7.29
C ILE A 51 -10.75 -3.99 -7.09
N ALA A 52 -11.90 -4.13 -6.43
CA ALA A 52 -12.51 -5.43 -6.20
C ALA A 52 -12.87 -6.14 -7.51
N PHE A 53 -13.40 -5.39 -8.48
CA PHE A 53 -13.69 -5.87 -9.81
C PHE A 53 -12.42 -6.29 -10.56
N HIS A 54 -11.39 -5.44 -10.59
CA HIS A 54 -10.13 -5.69 -11.29
C HIS A 54 -9.34 -6.88 -10.76
N LEU A 55 -9.37 -7.13 -9.45
CA LEU A 55 -8.63 -8.23 -8.82
C LEU A 55 -9.49 -9.49 -8.60
N HIS A 56 -10.74 -9.48 -9.03
CA HIS A 56 -11.70 -10.57 -8.78
C HIS A 56 -11.77 -10.96 -7.29
N HIS A 57 -11.77 -9.96 -6.42
CA HIS A 57 -11.86 -10.13 -4.97
C HIS A 57 -13.24 -9.73 -4.45
N ALA A 58 -13.61 -10.26 -3.28
CA ALA A 58 -14.76 -9.74 -2.56
C ALA A 58 -14.47 -8.29 -2.11
N GLN A 59 -15.41 -7.38 -2.35
CA GLN A 59 -15.29 -5.97 -1.95
C GLN A 59 -15.01 -5.84 -0.45
N SER A 60 -15.62 -6.69 0.39
CA SER A 60 -15.35 -6.74 1.84
C SER A 60 -13.88 -7.01 2.19
N SER A 61 -13.18 -7.84 1.41
CA SER A 61 -11.75 -8.11 1.58
C SER A 61 -10.90 -6.89 1.19
N VAL A 62 -11.25 -6.22 0.08
CA VAL A 62 -10.58 -5.00 -0.38
C VAL A 62 -10.72 -3.89 0.67
N GLY A 63 -11.96 -3.58 1.08
CA GLY A 63 -12.22 -2.56 2.08
C GLY A 63 -11.54 -2.84 3.42
N ARG A 64 -11.39 -4.11 3.81
CA ARG A 64 -10.61 -4.47 5.01
C ARG A 64 -9.15 -4.06 4.87
N TYR A 65 -8.51 -4.39 3.74
CA TYR A 65 -7.11 -4.02 3.51
C TYR A 65 -6.91 -2.51 3.47
N LEU A 66 -7.81 -1.77 2.81
CA LEU A 66 -7.72 -0.31 2.73
C LEU A 66 -7.91 0.36 4.10
N ARG A 67 -8.89 -0.09 4.90
CA ARG A 67 -9.09 0.43 6.26
C ARG A 67 -7.88 0.17 7.15
N ASP A 68 -7.32 -1.03 7.10
CA ASP A 68 -6.15 -1.38 7.91
C ASP A 68 -4.92 -0.54 7.49
N TYR A 69 -4.71 -0.36 6.18
CA TYR A 69 -3.66 0.49 5.63
C TYR A 69 -3.79 1.95 6.08
N GLU A 70 -4.98 2.55 5.93
CA GLU A 70 -5.23 3.95 6.32
C GLU A 70 -5.13 4.16 7.84
N ARG A 71 -5.51 3.17 8.67
CA ARG A 71 -5.31 3.24 10.13
C ARG A 71 -3.82 3.33 10.49
N VAL A 72 -2.97 2.52 9.84
CA VAL A 72 -1.51 2.58 10.06
C VAL A 72 -0.94 3.92 9.58
N LYS A 73 -1.34 4.38 8.39
CA LYS A 73 -0.94 5.68 7.81
C LYS A 73 -1.27 6.84 8.72
N LEU A 74 -2.49 6.87 9.26
CA LEU A 74 -2.95 7.92 10.17
C LEU A 74 -2.10 7.96 11.45
N LEU A 75 -1.78 6.81 12.04
CA LEU A 75 -0.96 6.75 13.26
C LEU A 75 0.47 7.22 13.01
N LEU A 76 1.08 6.85 11.89
CA LEU A 76 2.41 7.36 11.51
C LEU A 76 2.39 8.87 11.27
N LYS A 77 1.35 9.41 10.61
CA LYS A 77 1.16 10.87 10.46
C LYS A 77 1.07 11.61 11.80
N HIS A 78 0.58 10.94 12.84
CA HIS A 78 0.53 11.47 14.20
C HIS A 78 1.82 11.24 15.01
N GLY A 79 2.88 10.70 14.39
CA GLY A 79 4.17 10.46 15.04
C GLY A 79 4.18 9.26 16.00
N VAL A 80 3.19 8.37 15.91
CA VAL A 80 3.20 7.12 16.68
C VAL A 80 4.31 6.22 16.17
N VAL A 81 5.18 5.77 17.06
CA VAL A 81 6.28 4.87 16.70
C VAL A 81 5.73 3.48 16.32
N ILE A 82 6.35 2.83 15.34
CA ILE A 82 5.86 1.58 14.73
C ILE A 82 5.54 0.50 15.76
N ASP A 83 6.38 0.34 16.79
CA ASP A 83 6.22 -0.67 17.84
C ASP A 83 4.97 -0.47 18.71
N GLN A 84 4.45 0.76 18.78
CA GLN A 84 3.23 1.10 19.52
C GLN A 84 1.96 0.92 18.70
N ILE A 85 2.06 0.86 17.36
CA ILE A 85 0.88 0.77 16.49
C ILE A 85 0.12 -0.53 16.72
N SER A 86 0.81 -1.68 16.72
CA SER A 86 0.21 -3.01 16.87
C SER A 86 -0.77 -3.12 18.06
N PRO A 87 -0.39 -2.77 19.30
CA PRO A 87 -1.31 -2.82 20.43
C PRO A 87 -2.43 -1.77 20.39
N MET A 88 -2.24 -0.62 19.69
CA MET A 88 -3.27 0.42 19.60
C MET A 88 -4.44 0.06 18.67
N ILE A 89 -4.17 -0.72 17.61
CA ILE A 89 -5.18 -1.04 16.59
C ILE A 89 -5.62 -2.50 16.58
N ASP A 90 -5.16 -3.27 17.57
CA ASP A 90 -5.39 -4.72 17.71
C ASP A 90 -5.03 -5.48 16.43
N MET A 91 -3.79 -5.25 15.96
CA MET A 91 -3.27 -5.85 14.73
C MET A 91 -1.96 -6.55 15.01
N GLN A 92 -1.75 -7.74 14.43
CA GLN A 92 -0.48 -8.46 14.60
C GLN A 92 0.72 -7.61 14.11
N PRO A 93 1.87 -7.62 14.82
CA PRO A 93 3.05 -6.85 14.44
C PRO A 93 3.53 -7.12 13.00
N SER A 94 3.44 -8.37 12.55
CA SER A 94 3.79 -8.76 11.18
C SER A 94 2.90 -8.10 10.12
N VAL A 95 1.62 -7.89 10.43
CA VAL A 95 0.66 -7.23 9.54
C VAL A 95 0.92 -5.72 9.52
N VAL A 96 1.19 -5.10 10.67
CA VAL A 96 1.61 -3.70 10.76
C VAL A 96 2.88 -3.48 9.92
N LYS A 97 3.91 -4.33 10.08
CA LYS A 97 5.15 -4.25 9.31
C LYS A 97 4.91 -4.32 7.80
N ALA A 98 3.97 -5.16 7.35
CA ALA A 98 3.62 -5.22 5.93
C ALA A 98 3.02 -3.89 5.41
N TYR A 99 2.14 -3.24 6.17
CA TYR A 99 1.60 -1.93 5.78
C TYR A 99 2.63 -0.81 5.91
N VAL A 100 3.50 -0.85 6.92
CA VAL A 100 4.63 0.08 7.06
C VAL A 100 5.55 0.00 5.85
N ASN A 101 5.89 -1.20 5.37
CA ASN A 101 6.72 -1.36 4.17
C ASN A 101 6.06 -0.75 2.92
N LEU A 102 4.74 -0.92 2.77
CA LEU A 102 3.99 -0.28 1.68
C LEU A 102 3.97 1.25 1.85
N LEU A 103 3.79 1.75 3.08
CA LEU A 103 3.81 3.19 3.36
C LEU A 103 5.19 3.80 3.12
N HIS A 104 6.27 3.09 3.44
CA HIS A 104 7.63 3.54 3.16
C HIS A 104 7.86 3.72 1.65
N GLN A 105 7.18 2.92 0.83
CA GLN A 105 7.24 3.01 -0.63
C GLN A 105 6.43 4.18 -1.19
N TYR A 106 5.19 4.40 -0.71
CA TYR A 106 4.27 5.40 -1.29
C TYR A 106 4.29 6.77 -0.58
N HIS A 107 4.63 6.79 0.71
CA HIS A 107 4.65 7.97 1.58
C HIS A 107 5.96 8.01 2.40
N PRO A 108 7.13 8.11 1.73
CA PRO A 108 8.43 8.12 2.43
C PRO A 108 8.61 9.31 3.37
N ASP A 109 7.85 10.39 3.17
CA ASP A 109 7.80 11.57 4.05
C ASP A 109 7.31 11.26 5.46
N LEU A 110 6.61 10.14 5.67
CA LEU A 110 6.17 9.67 6.98
C LEU A 110 7.31 9.07 7.83
N PHE A 111 8.50 8.90 7.26
CA PHE A 111 9.65 8.25 7.91
C PHE A 111 10.89 9.15 7.90
N PRO A 112 10.97 10.17 8.79
CA PRO A 112 12.18 10.95 8.94
C PRO A 112 13.36 10.04 9.34
N ASP A 113 14.60 10.42 8.96
CA ASP A 113 15.85 9.64 9.12
C ASP A 113 16.07 8.97 10.50
N ALA A 114 15.40 9.45 11.55
CA ALA A 114 15.46 8.88 12.90
C ALA A 114 14.76 7.51 13.05
N GLN A 115 13.81 7.14 12.19
CA GLN A 115 13.06 5.87 12.27
C GLN A 115 13.60 4.74 11.36
N LEU A 116 14.48 5.05 10.41
CA LEU A 116 15.01 4.09 9.44
C LEU A 116 16.01 3.08 10.05
N SER A 117 16.55 3.38 11.22
CA SER A 117 17.56 2.57 11.90
C SER A 117 17.03 1.32 12.59
N SER A 118 15.71 1.15 12.72
CA SER A 118 15.10 -0.01 13.41
C SER A 118 14.51 -1.07 12.47
N VAL A 119 14.66 -0.93 11.14
CA VAL A 119 14.03 -1.83 10.15
C VAL A 119 15.05 -2.69 9.38
N ILE A 120 16.35 -2.51 9.62
CA ILE A 120 17.43 -3.40 9.15
C ILE A 120 17.80 -4.36 10.28
#